data_AF-A0A9W8QWZ6-F1
#
_entry.id   AF-A0A9W8QWZ6-F1
#
_cell.length_a   1.000
_cell.length_b   1.000
_cell.length_c   1.000
_cell.angle_alpha   90.00
_cell.angle_beta   90.00
_cell.angle_gamma   90.00
#
_symmetry.space_group_name_H-M   'P 1'
#
loop_
_entity.id
_entity.type
_entity.pdbx_description
1 polymer ?
#
loop_
_entity_poly.entity_id
_entity_poly.type
_entity_poly.pdbx_seq_one_letter_code
_entity_poly.pdbx_strand_id
1 'polypeptide(L)'
;MFRGVIGSPDPYGRQLDGMGGGISSLSKVCIVGPSTHTDADVDYTFVSIGIKNDKVDYSSNCGNMSAAVGPYAVDSGLITVPSDSQDQFTVRIHNTNTGKIINASFPIADGEAVASGDFTIDGVMGAAAPVQLDFVRPAGSRTGKLLPTGNILDILDGYHVTCIDVGNPCVFVYASELGVDVYM
;
A
#
# COMPACT_ATOMS: atom_id res chain seq x y z
N MET A 1 -7.31 17.12 -11.02
CA MET A 1 -6.16 17.46 -10.15
C MET A 1 -5.06 16.39 -10.21
N PHE A 2 -5.21 15.22 -9.56
CA PHE A 2 -4.11 14.23 -9.43
C PHE A 2 -3.46 13.79 -10.74
N ARG A 3 -4.26 13.58 -11.79
CA ARG A 3 -3.76 13.26 -13.14
C ARG A 3 -2.73 14.27 -13.64
N GLY A 4 -3.01 15.57 -13.50
CA GLY A 4 -2.09 16.64 -13.91
C GLY A 4 -0.81 16.65 -13.07
N VAL A 5 -0.91 16.45 -11.75
CA VAL A 5 0.27 16.39 -10.85
C VAL A 5 1.22 15.25 -11.23
N ILE A 6 0.67 14.11 -11.65
CA ILE A 6 1.44 12.93 -12.02
C ILE A 6 1.88 12.95 -13.50
N GLY A 7 1.36 13.84 -14.34
CA GLY A 7 1.69 13.91 -15.76
C GLY A 7 0.94 12.88 -16.62
N SER A 8 -0.30 12.54 -16.22
CA SER A 8 -1.19 11.61 -16.94
C SER A 8 -2.41 12.32 -17.55
N PRO A 9 -2.91 11.87 -18.71
CA PRO A 9 -2.44 10.73 -19.49
C PRO A 9 -1.25 11.14 -20.37
N ASP A 10 -0.24 10.28 -20.46
CA ASP A 10 0.88 10.43 -21.38
C ASP A 10 0.90 9.27 -22.39
N PRO A 11 0.56 9.49 -23.67
CA PRO A 11 0.58 8.45 -24.68
C PRO A 11 1.99 7.86 -24.91
N TYR A 12 3.05 8.61 -24.61
CA TYR A 12 4.43 8.15 -24.71
C TYR A 12 4.88 7.35 -23.47
N GLY A 13 4.09 7.39 -22.39
CA GLY A 13 4.30 6.61 -21.18
C GLY A 13 5.53 6.98 -20.36
N ARG A 14 5.96 8.25 -20.42
CA ARG A 14 7.15 8.77 -19.73
C ARG A 14 6.81 9.64 -18.52
N GLN A 15 5.65 10.31 -18.53
CA GLN A 15 5.17 11.23 -17.48
C GLN A 15 6.13 12.41 -17.21
N LEU A 16 6.80 12.92 -18.26
CA LEU A 16 7.82 13.99 -18.13
C LEU A 16 7.28 15.35 -17.69
N ASP A 17 5.97 15.59 -17.84
CA ASP A 17 5.29 16.83 -17.43
C ASP A 17 4.56 16.63 -16.08
N GLY A 18 5.18 15.89 -15.17
CA GLY A 18 4.63 15.61 -13.84
C GLY A 18 5.61 14.82 -12.97
N MET A 19 5.13 14.40 -11.80
CA MET A 19 5.93 13.64 -10.83
C MET A 19 5.97 12.12 -11.10
N GLY A 20 5.20 11.64 -12.08
CA GLY A 20 5.14 10.23 -12.41
C GLY A 20 6.41 9.72 -13.10
N GLY A 21 6.70 8.43 -12.97
CA GLY A 21 7.91 7.80 -13.54
C GLY A 21 7.67 6.93 -14.78
N GLY A 22 6.49 6.97 -15.40
CA GLY A 22 6.17 6.19 -16.60
C GLY A 22 5.90 4.69 -16.35
N ILE A 23 5.92 4.26 -15.09
CA ILE A 23 5.63 2.87 -14.65
C ILE A 23 4.68 2.86 -13.45
N SER A 24 3.94 1.77 -13.25
CA SER A 24 2.85 1.70 -12.27
C SER A 24 3.32 1.85 -10.81
N SER A 25 4.56 1.46 -10.52
CA SER A 25 5.20 1.65 -9.21
C SER A 25 5.49 3.12 -8.90
N LEU A 26 5.57 3.99 -9.91
CA LEU A 26 5.88 5.42 -9.80
C LEU A 26 4.72 6.34 -10.23
N SER A 27 3.52 5.79 -10.46
CA SER A 27 2.30 6.53 -10.82
C SER A 27 1.24 6.35 -9.73
N LYS A 28 1.54 6.94 -8.57
CA LYS A 28 0.83 6.71 -7.30
C LYS A 28 0.58 8.03 -6.58
N VAL A 29 -0.58 8.14 -5.93
CA VAL A 29 -0.89 9.25 -5.01
C VAL A 29 -1.40 8.65 -3.70
N CYS A 30 -0.97 9.25 -2.58
CA CYS A 30 -1.48 8.97 -1.25
C CYS A 30 -2.18 10.22 -0.73
N ILE A 31 -3.42 10.07 -0.28
CA ILE A 31 -4.17 11.12 0.40
C ILE A 31 -4.20 10.73 1.87
N VAL A 32 -3.62 11.57 2.72
CA VAL A 32 -3.53 11.34 4.16
C VAL A 32 -4.13 12.54 4.88
N GLY A 33 -4.94 12.29 5.90
CA GLY A 33 -5.59 13.35 6.69
C GLY A 33 -6.10 12.83 8.03
N PRO A 34 -6.77 13.70 8.81
CA PRO A 34 -7.35 13.33 10.10
C PRO A 34 -8.27 12.12 9.95
N SER A 35 -8.25 11.21 10.93
CA SER A 35 -9.09 10.02 10.81
C SER A 35 -10.58 10.32 10.93
N THR A 36 -11.37 9.57 10.17
CA THR A 36 -12.84 9.50 10.31
C THR A 36 -13.28 8.26 11.10
N HIS A 37 -12.33 7.44 11.59
CA HIS A 37 -12.58 6.16 12.24
C HIS A 37 -12.05 6.16 13.68
N THR A 38 -12.83 5.67 14.65
CA THR A 38 -12.49 5.74 16.09
C THR A 38 -11.24 4.96 16.48
N ASP A 39 -10.95 3.90 15.73
CA ASP A 39 -9.81 3.01 15.99
C ASP A 39 -8.52 3.43 15.27
N ALA A 40 -8.51 4.59 14.59
CA ALA A 40 -7.37 5.08 13.82
C ALA A 40 -7.00 6.52 14.19
N ASP A 41 -5.74 6.87 13.91
CA ASP A 41 -5.17 8.20 14.12
C ASP A 41 -5.24 9.04 12.83
N VAL A 42 -5.05 8.39 11.67
CA VAL A 42 -5.18 9.02 10.34
C VAL A 42 -5.98 8.17 9.37
N ASP A 43 -6.60 8.83 8.39
CA ASP A 43 -7.17 8.19 7.21
C ASP A 43 -6.17 8.21 6.06
N TYR A 44 -6.12 7.10 5.32
CA TYR A 44 -5.25 6.92 4.17
C TYR A 44 -6.03 6.40 2.96
N THR A 45 -5.97 7.13 1.85
CA THR A 45 -6.48 6.69 0.55
C THR A 45 -5.32 6.54 -0.44
N PHE A 46 -5.15 5.35 -1.00
CA PHE A 46 -4.32 5.08 -2.15
C PHE A 46 -5.06 5.38 -3.45
N VAL A 47 -4.34 5.98 -4.41
CA VAL A 47 -4.84 6.25 -5.75
C VAL A 47 -3.80 5.79 -6.77
N SER A 48 -4.18 4.87 -7.65
CA SER A 48 -3.36 4.51 -8.81
C SER A 48 -3.82 5.28 -10.04
N ILE A 49 -2.88 5.85 -10.78
CA ILE A 49 -3.19 6.64 -11.99
C ILE A 49 -2.66 5.92 -13.22
N GLY A 50 -3.55 5.73 -14.19
CA GLY A 50 -3.19 5.21 -15.51
C GLY A 50 -2.13 6.10 -16.17
N ILE A 51 -1.10 5.47 -16.72
CA ILE A 51 0.00 6.20 -17.37
C ILE A 51 -0.45 6.70 -18.74
N LYS A 52 -0.88 5.76 -19.61
CA LYS A 52 -1.27 6.05 -21.01
C LYS A 52 -2.75 6.38 -21.20
N ASN A 53 -3.55 6.25 -20.14
CA ASN A 53 -4.98 6.49 -20.17
C ASN A 53 -5.40 7.37 -19.00
N ASP A 54 -6.65 7.77 -18.99
CA ASP A 54 -7.23 8.70 -18.03
C ASP A 54 -7.82 8.02 -16.78
N LYS A 55 -7.64 6.71 -16.63
CA LYS A 55 -8.23 5.95 -15.52
C LYS A 55 -7.55 6.31 -14.21
N VAL A 56 -8.38 6.45 -13.18
CA VAL A 56 -7.96 6.67 -11.80
C VAL A 56 -8.61 5.59 -10.96
N ASP A 57 -7.81 4.85 -10.21
CA ASP A 57 -8.26 3.69 -9.46
C ASP A 57 -8.11 3.89 -7.95
N TYR A 58 -9.22 3.71 -7.24
CA TYR A 58 -9.37 3.78 -5.78
C TYR A 58 -9.71 2.40 -5.18
N SER A 59 -9.70 1.35 -5.99
CA SER A 59 -10.22 0.02 -5.67
C SER A 59 -9.24 -0.89 -4.93
N SER A 60 -8.05 -0.45 -4.55
CA SER A 60 -7.12 -1.31 -3.82
C SER A 60 -6.25 -0.52 -2.84
N ASN A 61 -5.65 -1.24 -1.89
CA ASN A 61 -4.55 -0.71 -1.10
C ASN A 61 -3.22 -0.89 -1.85
N CYS A 62 -2.24 -0.03 -1.57
CA CYS A 62 -0.84 -0.28 -1.89
C CYS A 62 -0.04 -0.50 -0.59
N GLY A 63 0.36 -1.76 -0.36
CA GLY A 63 1.14 -2.14 0.84
C GLY A 63 2.45 -1.35 0.98
N ASN A 64 3.19 -1.17 -0.12
CA ASN A 64 4.45 -0.41 -0.11
C ASN A 64 4.25 1.04 0.33
N MET A 65 3.19 1.69 -0.15
CA MET A 65 2.91 3.07 0.21
C MET A 65 2.40 3.22 1.65
N SER A 66 1.80 2.17 2.22
CA SER A 66 1.35 2.17 3.62
C SER A 66 2.52 2.41 4.59
N ALA A 67 3.76 2.00 4.23
CA ALA A 67 4.96 2.22 5.03
C ALA A 67 5.34 3.71 5.17
N ALA A 68 4.97 4.55 4.19
CA ALA A 68 5.26 5.98 4.24
C ALA A 68 4.22 6.78 5.04
N VAL A 69 3.03 6.22 5.30
CA VAL A 69 1.90 6.97 5.87
C VAL A 69 2.14 7.36 7.33
N GLY A 70 2.64 6.42 8.15
CA GLY A 70 2.94 6.67 9.56
C GLY A 70 3.99 7.79 9.74
N PRO A 71 5.19 7.65 9.15
CA PRO A 71 6.20 8.70 9.16
C PRO A 71 5.70 10.04 8.61
N TYR A 72 5.00 10.03 7.46
CA TYR A 72 4.41 11.24 6.89
C TYR A 72 3.45 11.94 7.86
N ALA A 73 2.60 11.18 8.57
CA ALA A 73 1.64 11.76 9.51
C ALA A 73 2.34 12.50 10.67
N VAL A 74 3.48 11.99 11.14
CA VAL A 74 4.32 12.66 12.14
C VAL A 74 4.99 13.89 11.55
N ASP A 75 5.75 13.73 10.46
CA ASP A 75 6.58 14.80 9.89
C ASP A 75 5.74 15.96 9.31
N SER A 76 4.51 15.69 8.86
CA SER A 76 3.56 16.72 8.40
C SER A 76 2.79 17.39 9.53
N GLY A 77 2.95 16.94 10.78
CA GLY A 77 2.24 17.47 11.94
C GLY A 77 0.77 17.06 12.03
N LEU A 78 0.31 16.06 11.26
CA LEU A 78 -1.02 15.46 11.43
C LEU A 78 -1.12 14.72 12.78
N ILE A 79 -0.01 14.16 13.25
CA ILE A 79 0.12 13.55 14.57
C ILE A 79 1.31 14.20 15.28
N THR A 80 1.08 14.67 16.50
CA THR A 80 2.15 15.07 17.40
C THR A 80 2.55 13.88 18.26
N VAL A 81 3.82 13.50 18.19
CA VAL A 81 4.40 12.47 19.04
C VAL A 81 4.45 12.98 20.50
N PRO A 82 3.85 12.27 21.47
CA PRO A 82 3.96 12.62 22.89
C PRO A 82 5.42 12.68 23.36
N SER A 83 5.77 13.65 24.21
CA SER A 83 7.13 13.88 24.69
C SER A 83 7.72 12.72 25.51
N ASP A 84 6.87 11.84 26.03
CA ASP A 84 7.23 10.62 26.77
C ASP A 84 7.26 9.36 25.89
N SER A 85 7.05 9.52 24.58
CA SER A 85 7.18 8.42 23.62
C SER A 85 8.62 7.91 23.62
N GLN A 86 8.77 6.59 23.64
CA GLN A 86 10.06 5.91 23.53
C GLN A 86 10.63 6.06 22.12
N ASP A 87 11.79 5.46 21.83
CA ASP A 87 12.45 5.46 20.52
C ASP A 87 11.63 4.84 19.36
N GLN A 88 10.39 4.39 19.63
CA GLN A 88 9.46 3.78 18.69
C GLN A 88 8.07 4.39 18.87
N PHE A 89 7.37 4.64 17.75
CA PHE A 89 6.02 5.16 17.76
C PHE A 89 5.14 4.39 16.77
N THR A 90 3.87 4.18 17.15
CA THR A 90 2.90 3.47 16.31
C THR A 90 1.78 4.41 15.89
N VAL A 91 1.56 4.52 14.59
CA VAL A 91 0.42 5.22 14.01
C VAL A 91 -0.60 4.19 13.52
N ARG A 92 -1.85 4.31 13.96
CA ARG A 92 -2.98 3.50 13.49
C ARG A 92 -3.59 4.17 12.27
N ILE A 93 -3.59 3.47 11.15
CA ILE A 93 -4.00 3.99 9.85
C ILE A 93 -5.30 3.32 9.46
N HIS A 94 -6.35 4.10 9.20
CA HIS A 94 -7.55 3.62 8.54
C HIS A 94 -7.40 3.75 7.03
N ASN A 95 -7.27 2.61 6.36
CA ASN A 95 -7.21 2.55 4.90
C ASN A 95 -8.63 2.69 4.33
N THR A 96 -8.96 3.85 3.78
CA THR A 96 -10.30 4.17 3.27
C THR A 96 -10.65 3.41 2.00
N ASN A 97 -9.65 2.91 1.26
CA ASN A 97 -9.92 2.04 0.11
C ASN A 97 -10.61 0.76 0.60
N THR A 98 -10.10 0.13 1.64
CA THR A 98 -10.47 -1.23 2.08
C THR A 98 -11.26 -1.29 3.39
N GLY A 99 -11.37 -0.18 4.12
CA GLY A 99 -11.93 -0.12 5.46
C GLY A 99 -11.10 -0.86 6.52
N LYS A 100 -9.84 -1.20 6.22
CA LYS A 100 -8.96 -1.96 7.11
C LYS A 100 -8.08 -1.04 7.95
N ILE A 101 -7.68 -1.54 9.11
CA ILE A 101 -6.74 -0.87 10.00
C ILE A 101 -5.34 -1.44 9.78
N ILE A 102 -4.35 -0.57 9.67
CA ILE A 102 -2.94 -0.91 9.55
C ILE A 102 -2.20 -0.18 10.66
N ASN A 103 -1.41 -0.89 11.46
CA ASN A 103 -0.53 -0.24 12.43
C ASN A 103 0.85 -0.09 11.78
N ALA A 104 1.37 1.14 11.74
CA ALA A 104 2.71 1.44 11.29
C ALA A 104 3.58 1.82 12.48
N SER A 105 4.52 0.95 12.82
CA SER A 105 5.48 1.17 13.92
C SER A 105 6.85 1.49 13.34
N PHE A 106 7.45 2.60 13.78
CA PHE A 106 8.71 3.10 13.24
C PHE A 106 9.48 3.89 14.30
N PRO A 107 10.82 3.96 14.16
CA PRO A 107 11.65 4.70 15.10
C PRO A 107 11.41 6.21 15.01
N ILE A 108 11.49 6.87 16.17
CA ILE A 108 11.37 8.32 16.30
C ILE A 108 12.57 8.90 17.05
N ALA A 109 12.93 10.14 16.73
CA ALA A 109 13.95 10.91 17.44
C ALA A 109 13.56 12.39 17.41
N ASP A 110 13.67 13.07 18.55
CA ASP A 110 13.35 14.50 18.69
C ASP A 110 11.95 14.89 18.18
N GLY A 111 10.98 13.97 18.26
CA GLY A 111 9.60 14.16 17.81
C GLY A 111 9.37 13.97 16.31
N GLU A 112 10.39 13.59 15.55
CA GLU A 112 10.35 13.33 14.10
C GLU A 112 10.54 11.83 13.81
N ALA A 113 10.09 11.38 12.64
CA ALA A 113 10.34 10.01 12.20
C ALA A 113 11.81 9.85 11.77
N VAL A 114 12.48 8.80 12.26
CA VAL A 114 13.86 8.50 11.83
C VAL A 114 13.83 7.89 10.44
N ALA A 115 14.49 8.53 9.47
CA ALA A 115 14.57 8.04 8.09
C ALA A 115 15.76 7.09 7.82
N SER A 116 16.88 7.29 8.52
CA SER A 116 18.13 6.55 8.28
C SER A 116 18.26 5.34 9.20
N GLY A 117 18.87 4.27 8.69
CA GLY A 117 19.08 3.02 9.43
C GLY A 117 19.86 2.00 8.61
N ASP A 118 19.96 0.79 9.12
CA ASP A 118 20.69 -0.34 8.51
C ASP A 118 19.75 -1.44 7.96
N PHE A 119 18.44 -1.22 7.99
CA PHE A 119 17.46 -2.18 7.47
C PHE A 119 17.38 -2.13 5.94
N THR A 120 17.38 -3.30 5.31
CA THR A 120 17.35 -3.47 3.85
C THR A 120 16.14 -4.29 3.43
N ILE A 121 15.57 -3.97 2.26
CA ILE A 121 14.52 -4.77 1.62
C ILE A 121 14.87 -5.05 0.15
N ASP A 122 14.50 -6.22 -0.34
CA ASP A 122 14.74 -6.59 -1.74
C ASP A 122 14.05 -5.61 -2.69
N GLY A 123 14.79 -5.19 -3.73
CA GLY A 123 14.31 -4.23 -4.73
C GLY A 123 14.49 -2.75 -4.38
N VAL A 124 14.95 -2.41 -3.17
CA VAL A 124 15.33 -1.04 -2.78
C VAL A 124 16.85 -0.94 -2.61
N MET A 125 17.45 0.08 -3.21
CA MET A 125 18.89 0.32 -3.09
C MET A 125 19.20 1.02 -1.76
N GLY A 126 20.19 0.49 -1.03
CA GLY A 126 20.65 1.06 0.23
C GLY A 126 19.91 0.52 1.46
N ALA A 127 20.06 1.23 2.57
CA ALA A 127 19.42 0.90 3.85
C ALA A 127 18.70 2.12 4.43
N ALA A 128 17.69 1.88 5.24
CA ALA A 128 16.87 2.90 5.89
C ALA A 128 16.41 2.43 7.28
N ALA A 129 15.68 3.28 7.99
CA ALA A 129 15.00 2.87 9.21
C ALA A 129 13.88 1.86 8.89
N PRO A 130 13.65 0.85 9.74
CA PRO A 130 12.57 -0.11 9.53
C PRO A 130 11.21 0.52 9.84
N VAL A 131 10.21 0.20 9.02
CA VAL A 131 8.79 0.46 9.31
C VAL A 131 8.06 -0.88 9.34
N GLN A 132 7.63 -1.30 10.52
CA GLN A 132 6.81 -2.51 10.67
C GLN A 132 5.34 -2.19 10.39
N LEU A 133 4.72 -2.97 9.51
CA LEU A 133 3.30 -2.87 9.17
C LEU A 133 2.53 -4.08 9.66
N ASP A 134 1.62 -3.87 10.61
CA ASP A 134 0.68 -4.90 11.05
C ASP A 134 -0.69 -4.65 10.40
N PHE A 135 -1.10 -5.53 9.48
CA PHE A 135 -2.41 -5.47 8.84
C PHE A 135 -3.46 -6.15 9.73
N VAL A 136 -4.31 -5.35 10.38
CA VAL A 136 -5.28 -5.84 11.37
C VAL A 136 -6.54 -6.36 10.67
N ARG A 137 -6.86 -7.64 10.88
CA ARG A 137 -8.03 -8.34 10.27
C ARG A 137 -8.13 -8.13 8.74
N PRO A 138 -7.11 -8.54 7.97
CA PRO A 138 -6.97 -8.17 6.56
C PRO A 138 -7.93 -8.88 5.60
N ALA A 139 -8.61 -9.94 6.06
CA ALA A 139 -9.49 -10.75 5.23
C ALA A 139 -10.72 -9.98 4.70
N GLY A 140 -11.14 -10.29 3.48
CA GLY A 140 -12.35 -9.75 2.86
C GLY A 140 -12.29 -8.24 2.67
N SER A 141 -11.16 -7.71 2.19
CA SER A 141 -10.98 -6.27 2.01
C SER A 141 -11.87 -5.69 0.91
N ARG A 142 -12.30 -6.51 -0.04
CA ARG A 142 -13.21 -6.12 -1.13
C ARG A 142 -14.42 -7.01 -1.30
N THR A 143 -14.25 -8.29 -1.09
CA THR A 143 -15.28 -9.31 -1.27
C THR A 143 -16.08 -9.58 0.01
N GLY A 144 -15.61 -9.06 1.14
CA GLY A 144 -16.21 -9.30 2.46
C GLY A 144 -15.97 -10.70 3.03
N LYS A 145 -15.23 -11.57 2.32
CA LYS A 145 -14.92 -12.94 2.74
C LYS A 145 -13.44 -13.25 2.53
N LEU A 146 -12.88 -14.12 3.36
CA LEU A 146 -11.51 -14.64 3.14
C LEU A 146 -11.41 -15.42 1.83
N LEU A 147 -12.35 -16.35 1.62
CA LEU A 147 -12.51 -17.17 0.43
C LEU A 147 -13.84 -16.79 -0.23
N PRO A 148 -13.85 -15.94 -1.27
CA PRO A 148 -15.08 -15.43 -1.88
C PRO A 148 -15.95 -16.54 -2.48
N THR A 149 -15.33 -17.60 -2.99
CA THR A 149 -15.97 -18.80 -3.55
C THR A 149 -16.44 -19.77 -2.47
N GLY A 150 -15.94 -19.64 -1.24
CA GLY A 150 -16.15 -20.57 -0.15
C GLY A 150 -15.22 -21.80 -0.17
N ASN A 151 -14.40 -21.95 -1.20
CA ASN A 151 -13.49 -23.09 -1.37
C ASN A 151 -12.03 -22.65 -1.18
N ILE A 152 -11.20 -23.56 -0.65
CA ILE A 152 -9.74 -23.36 -0.62
C ILE A 152 -9.15 -23.55 -2.03
N LEU A 153 -9.74 -24.45 -2.81
CA LEU A 153 -9.34 -24.79 -4.16
C LEU A 153 -10.58 -24.84 -5.05
N ASP A 154 -10.56 -24.07 -6.13
CA ASP A 154 -11.53 -24.08 -7.21
C ASP A 154 -10.89 -24.61 -8.50
N ILE A 155 -11.73 -25.02 -9.46
CA ILE A 155 -11.29 -25.26 -10.84
C ILE A 155 -11.96 -24.21 -11.72
N LEU A 156 -11.19 -23.28 -12.27
CA LEU A 156 -11.66 -22.24 -13.19
C LEU A 156 -10.95 -22.40 -14.53
N ASP A 157 -11.71 -22.50 -15.61
CA ASP A 157 -11.19 -22.70 -16.98
C ASP A 157 -10.21 -23.87 -17.11
N GLY A 158 -10.38 -24.91 -16.29
CA GLY A 158 -9.52 -26.11 -16.26
C GLY A 158 -8.26 -25.99 -15.40
N TYR A 159 -8.04 -24.85 -14.74
CA TYR A 159 -6.91 -24.60 -13.86
C TYR A 159 -7.28 -24.72 -12.39
N HIS A 160 -6.36 -25.25 -11.59
CA HIS A 160 -6.50 -25.26 -10.14
C HIS A 160 -6.16 -23.88 -9.58
N VAL A 161 -7.11 -23.26 -8.90
CA VAL A 161 -6.95 -21.89 -8.40
C VAL A 161 -7.42 -21.74 -6.96
N THR A 162 -6.78 -20.82 -6.24
CA THR A 162 -7.27 -20.31 -4.95
C THR A 162 -7.66 -18.85 -5.13
N CYS A 163 -8.97 -18.57 -5.01
CA CYS A 163 -9.48 -17.20 -4.92
C CYS A 163 -9.47 -16.76 -3.45
N ILE A 164 -8.60 -15.82 -3.11
CA ILE A 164 -8.43 -15.34 -1.73
C ILE A 164 -8.43 -13.82 -1.68
N ASP A 165 -9.06 -13.26 -0.66
CA ASP A 165 -9.08 -11.82 -0.41
C ASP A 165 -8.50 -11.53 0.99
N VAL A 166 -7.22 -11.17 1.00
CA VAL A 166 -6.46 -10.77 2.20
C VAL A 166 -5.63 -9.56 1.81
N GLY A 167 -6.02 -8.37 2.28
CA GLY A 167 -5.43 -7.10 1.87
C GLY A 167 -5.92 -6.64 0.49
N ASN A 168 -5.77 -7.47 -0.54
CA ASN A 168 -6.37 -7.30 -1.86
C ASN A 168 -6.85 -8.67 -2.40
N PRO A 169 -7.88 -8.70 -3.27
CA PRO A 169 -8.27 -9.93 -3.96
C PRO A 169 -7.18 -10.44 -4.90
N CYS A 170 -6.85 -11.73 -4.78
CA CYS A 170 -5.90 -12.42 -5.62
C CYS A 170 -6.44 -13.78 -6.07
N VAL A 171 -6.03 -14.21 -7.26
CA VAL A 171 -6.23 -15.57 -7.75
C VAL A 171 -4.84 -16.19 -7.88
N PHE A 172 -4.57 -17.21 -7.07
CA PHE A 172 -3.34 -17.98 -7.15
C PHE A 172 -3.58 -19.20 -8.03
N VAL A 173 -2.63 -19.48 -8.92
CA VAL A 173 -2.65 -20.60 -9.87
C VAL A 173 -1.24 -21.19 -9.94
N TYR A 174 -1.13 -22.49 -10.18
CA TYR A 174 0.16 -23.13 -10.34
C TYR A 174 0.85 -22.65 -11.63
N ALA A 175 2.09 -22.17 -11.50
CA ALA A 175 2.90 -21.74 -12.65
C ALA A 175 3.06 -22.85 -13.70
N SER A 176 3.22 -24.12 -13.26
CA SER A 176 3.34 -25.29 -14.13
C SER A 176 2.10 -25.53 -14.99
N GLU A 177 0.90 -25.22 -14.50
CA GLU A 177 -0.33 -25.36 -15.28
C GLU A 177 -0.43 -24.28 -16.36
N LEU A 178 0.22 -23.14 -16.17
CA LEU A 178 0.36 -22.08 -17.18
C LEU A 178 1.56 -22.29 -18.12
N GLY A 179 2.32 -23.37 -17.96
CA GLY A 179 3.55 -23.60 -18.73
C GLY A 179 4.68 -22.61 -18.42
N VAL A 180 4.66 -21.99 -17.23
CA VAL A 180 5.71 -21.08 -16.76
C VAL A 180 6.71 -21.87 -15.91
N ASP A 181 7.97 -21.85 -16.33
CA ASP A 181 9.06 -22.46 -15.58
C ASP A 181 9.55 -21.49 -14.49
N VAL A 182 9.60 -21.95 -13.24
CA VAL A 182 9.92 -21.14 -12.05
C VAL A 182 11.39 -21.22 -11.63
N TYR A 183 12.20 -21.97 -12.38
CA TYR A 183 13.65 -22.02 -12.24
C TYR A 183 14.32 -21.24 -13.38
N MET A 184 14.34 -19.92 -13.29
CA MET A 184 15.29 -19.07 -14.01
C MET A 184 16.08 -18.21 -13.03
#